data_AF-A0A5C6MBP0-F1
#
_entry.id   AF-A0A5C6MBP0-F1
#
_cell.length_a   1.000
_cell.length_b   1.000
_cell.length_c   1.000
_cell.angle_alpha   90.00
_cell.angle_beta   90.00
_cell.angle_gamma   90.00
#
_symmetry.space_group_name_H-M   'P 1'
#
loop_
_entity.id
_entity.type
_entity.pdbx_description
1 polymer ?
#
loop_
_entity_poly.entity_id
_entity_poly.type
_entity_poly.pdbx_seq_one_letter_code
_entity_poly.pdbx_strand_id
1 'polypeptide(L)'
;MRIAGLLHDVGHGPFGHFFDDHYLEQFGLTHEDIGSHIIEHELGDIIRRIRRNPGGRLQPLEELDPRQVAWLIRRPSGNADEQEGHPDWLRRLRALFSGIYTVDNMDFVLRDAYMSGYNTRAFDISRLIHYSFFTESGLAIHARGMSTLINFIETRANLFRSIYFHRTVR
;
A
#
# COMPACT_ATOMS: atom_id res chain seq x y z
N MET A 1 0.27 9.75 -4.62
CA MET A 1 0.78 9.19 -3.34
C MET A 1 -0.25 9.32 -2.21
N ARG A 2 -0.52 10.50 -1.63
CA ARG A 2 -1.42 10.62 -0.45
C ARG A 2 -2.81 10.01 -0.65
N ILE A 3 -3.42 10.27 -1.82
CA ILE A 3 -4.73 9.71 -2.15
C ILE A 3 -4.67 8.19 -2.31
N ALA A 4 -3.64 7.66 -2.97
CA ALA A 4 -3.43 6.21 -3.06
C ALA A 4 -3.21 5.59 -1.66
N GLY A 5 -2.41 6.22 -0.79
CA GLY A 5 -2.22 5.76 0.59
C GLY A 5 -3.51 5.78 1.40
N LEU A 6 -4.37 6.79 1.21
CA LEU A 6 -5.67 6.85 1.88
C LEU A 6 -6.66 5.81 1.36
N LEU A 7 -6.64 5.53 0.06
CA LEU A 7 -7.67 4.72 -0.62
C LEU A 7 -7.21 3.29 -0.95
N HIS A 8 -6.00 2.87 -0.59
CA HIS A 8 -5.48 1.53 -0.95
C HIS A 8 -6.38 0.40 -0.46
N ASP A 9 -7.00 0.56 0.71
CA ASP A 9 -7.89 -0.42 1.32
C ASP A 9 -9.39 -0.13 1.10
N VAL A 10 -9.74 0.85 0.26
CA VAL A 10 -11.15 1.29 0.10
C VAL A 10 -12.06 0.19 -0.44
N GLY A 11 -11.50 -0.81 -1.11
CA GLY A 11 -12.23 -1.95 -1.67
C GLY A 11 -12.45 -3.11 -0.71
N HIS A 12 -11.92 -3.07 0.52
CA HIS A 12 -12.12 -4.17 1.47
C HIS A 12 -13.59 -4.29 1.90
N GLY A 13 -14.11 -5.51 1.81
CA GLY A 13 -15.42 -5.86 2.32
C GLY A 13 -15.45 -6.18 3.83
N PRO A 14 -16.60 -6.61 4.35
CA PRO A 14 -16.74 -7.01 5.75
C PRO A 14 -15.73 -8.09 6.16
N PHE A 15 -15.01 -7.88 7.26
CA PHE A 15 -13.95 -8.80 7.73
C PHE A 15 -12.70 -8.89 6.82
N GLY A 16 -12.47 -7.90 5.94
CA GLY A 16 -11.22 -7.75 5.19
C GLY A 16 -10.96 -8.94 4.26
N HIS A 17 -9.77 -9.53 4.34
CA HIS A 17 -9.37 -10.67 3.49
C HIS A 17 -10.29 -11.89 3.59
N PHE A 18 -11.03 -12.07 4.70
CA PHE A 18 -12.01 -13.13 4.77
C PHE A 18 -13.07 -13.00 3.66
N PHE A 19 -13.50 -11.77 3.37
CA PHE A 19 -14.46 -11.51 2.29
C PHE A 19 -13.87 -11.80 0.92
N ASP A 20 -12.59 -11.46 0.71
CA ASP A 20 -11.90 -11.75 -0.54
C ASP A 20 -11.88 -13.26 -0.79
N ASP A 21 -11.39 -14.01 0.21
CA ASP A 21 -11.14 -15.45 0.13
C ASP A 21 -12.43 -16.29 0.08
N HIS A 22 -13.54 -15.83 0.69
CA HIS A 22 -14.76 -16.65 0.83
C HIS A 22 -15.95 -16.14 0.02
N TYR A 23 -15.91 -14.88 -0.45
CA TYR A 23 -17.03 -14.29 -1.20
C TYR A 23 -16.59 -13.75 -2.55
N LEU A 24 -15.53 -12.96 -2.67
CA LEU A 24 -15.13 -12.39 -3.96
C LEU A 24 -14.48 -13.41 -4.89
N GLU A 25 -13.81 -14.43 -4.33
CA GLU A 25 -13.16 -15.50 -5.11
C GLU A 25 -14.13 -16.17 -6.12
N GLN A 26 -15.39 -16.37 -5.74
CA GLN A 26 -16.41 -16.99 -6.62
C GLN A 26 -16.74 -16.14 -7.87
N PHE A 27 -16.39 -14.86 -7.85
CA PHE A 27 -16.55 -13.92 -8.97
C PHE A 27 -15.24 -13.65 -9.69
N GLY A 28 -14.12 -14.23 -9.24
CA GLY A 28 -12.79 -13.91 -9.76
C GLY A 28 -12.37 -12.46 -9.50
N LEU A 29 -12.86 -11.86 -8.41
CA LEU A 29 -12.59 -10.48 -8.03
C LEU A 29 -11.74 -10.41 -6.75
N THR A 30 -11.07 -9.29 -6.56
CA THR A 30 -10.32 -8.96 -5.34
C THR A 30 -10.76 -7.61 -4.77
N HIS A 31 -10.42 -7.31 -3.51
CA HIS A 31 -10.62 -5.97 -2.95
C HIS A 31 -9.91 -4.88 -3.78
N GLU A 32 -8.80 -5.19 -4.44
CA GLU A 32 -8.10 -4.23 -5.30
C GLU A 32 -8.90 -3.88 -6.56
N ASP A 33 -9.65 -4.83 -7.11
CA ASP A 33 -10.55 -4.60 -8.26
C ASP A 33 -11.74 -3.72 -7.85
N ILE A 34 -12.35 -4.04 -6.71
CA ILE A 34 -13.44 -3.23 -6.13
C ILE A 34 -12.93 -1.83 -5.80
N GLY A 35 -11.77 -1.72 -5.17
CA GLY A 35 -11.15 -0.45 -4.81
C GLY A 35 -10.86 0.41 -6.04
N SER A 36 -10.36 -0.19 -7.11
CA SER A 36 -10.13 0.48 -8.39
C SER A 36 -11.43 1.01 -9.00
N HIS A 37 -12.48 0.19 -8.97
CA HIS A 37 -13.81 0.62 -9.45
C HIS A 37 -14.35 1.80 -8.64
N ILE A 38 -14.28 1.74 -7.31
CA ILE A 38 -14.70 2.83 -6.42
C ILE A 38 -13.90 4.11 -6.71
N ILE A 39 -12.58 4.01 -6.86
CA ILE A 39 -11.70 5.16 -7.12
C ILE A 39 -12.06 5.84 -8.45
N GLU A 40 -12.26 5.05 -9.51
CA GLU A 40 -12.48 5.60 -10.84
C GLU A 40 -13.89 6.14 -11.06
N HIS A 41 -14.90 5.44 -10.54
CA HIS A 41 -16.31 5.70 -10.86
C HIS A 41 -17.04 6.45 -9.74
N GLU A 42 -16.86 6.06 -8.49
CA GLU A 42 -17.60 6.65 -7.35
C GLU A 42 -16.89 7.89 -6.80
N LEU A 43 -15.56 7.81 -6.66
CA LEU A 43 -14.74 8.89 -6.11
C LEU A 43 -14.06 9.74 -7.18
N GLY A 44 -14.16 9.36 -8.46
CA GLY A 44 -13.40 9.97 -9.54
C GLY A 44 -13.59 11.48 -9.63
N ASP A 45 -14.84 11.96 -9.53
CA ASP A 45 -15.15 13.39 -9.56
C ASP A 45 -14.64 14.14 -8.33
N ILE A 46 -14.69 13.50 -7.16
CA ILE A 46 -14.16 14.08 -5.91
C ILE A 46 -12.65 14.20 -6.01
N ILE A 47 -11.96 13.16 -6.47
CA ILE A 47 -10.51 13.11 -6.66
C ILE A 47 -10.08 14.19 -7.66
N ARG A 48 -10.77 14.31 -8.81
CA ARG A 48 -10.48 15.34 -9.82
C ARG A 48 -10.67 16.74 -9.29
N ARG A 49 -11.53 16.98 -8.28
CA ARG A 49 -11.76 18.31 -7.66
C ARG A 49 -10.75 18.68 -6.58
N ILE A 50 -9.85 17.77 -6.19
CA ILE A 50 -8.80 18.09 -5.22
C ILE A 50 -7.85 19.12 -5.83
N ARG A 51 -7.57 20.20 -5.09
CA ARG A 51 -6.70 21.30 -5.56
C ARG A 51 -5.50 21.56 -4.68
N ARG A 52 -5.49 21.10 -3.42
CA ARG A 52 -4.43 21.43 -2.45
C ARG A 52 -4.11 20.27 -1.52
N ASN A 53 -2.90 20.32 -0.98
CA ASN A 53 -2.45 19.51 0.14
C ASN A 53 -1.69 20.43 1.14
N PRO A 54 -1.30 19.94 2.34
CA PRO A 54 -0.61 20.77 3.33
C PRO A 54 0.71 21.42 2.85
N GLY A 55 1.35 20.87 1.83
CA GLY A 55 2.62 21.36 1.27
C GLY A 55 2.49 22.15 -0.03
N GLY A 56 1.28 22.35 -0.58
CA GLY A 56 1.12 23.09 -1.83
C GLY A 56 -0.24 23.00 -2.49
N ARG A 57 -0.36 23.63 -3.67
CA ARG A 57 -1.57 23.69 -4.49
C ARG A 57 -1.24 23.29 -5.93
N LEU A 58 -2.16 22.58 -6.58
CA LEU A 58 -2.10 22.27 -8.01
C LEU A 58 -2.31 23.55 -8.84
N GLN A 59 -1.69 23.59 -10.02
CA GLN A 59 -1.91 24.65 -11.01
C GLN A 59 -3.36 24.63 -11.53
N PRO A 60 -3.86 25.72 -12.13
CA PRO A 60 -5.27 25.84 -12.52
C PRO A 60 -5.81 24.73 -13.42
N LEU A 61 -4.97 24.13 -14.26
CA LEU A 61 -5.33 23.05 -15.20
C LEU A 61 -4.81 21.67 -14.78
N GLU A 62 -4.15 21.58 -13.62
CA GLU A 62 -3.68 20.32 -13.08
C GLU A 62 -4.79 19.63 -12.30
N GLU A 63 -4.99 18.36 -12.61
CA GLU A 63 -5.93 17.49 -11.91
C GLU A 63 -5.25 16.17 -11.56
N LEU A 64 -5.73 15.55 -10.48
CA LEU A 64 -5.36 14.17 -10.18
C LEU A 64 -6.16 13.25 -11.10
N ASP A 65 -5.47 12.34 -11.77
CA ASP A 65 -6.11 11.28 -12.55
C ASP A 65 -6.48 10.10 -11.64
N PRO A 66 -7.78 9.79 -11.44
CA PRO A 66 -8.20 8.65 -10.63
C PRO A 66 -7.65 7.32 -11.13
N ARG A 67 -7.42 7.16 -12.44
CA ARG A 67 -6.85 5.93 -13.01
C ARG A 67 -5.42 5.69 -12.54
N GLN A 68 -4.64 6.76 -12.38
CA GLN A 68 -3.30 6.67 -11.82
C GLN A 68 -3.33 6.29 -10.33
N VAL A 69 -4.36 6.74 -9.59
CA VAL A 69 -4.56 6.35 -8.20
C VAL A 69 -4.94 4.86 -8.10
N ALA A 70 -5.92 4.41 -8.90
CA ALA A 70 -6.33 3.02 -8.97
C ALA A 70 -5.15 2.10 -9.35
N TRP A 71 -4.38 2.49 -10.37
CA TRP A 71 -3.20 1.74 -10.80
C TRP A 71 -2.13 1.60 -9.71
N LEU A 72 -1.94 2.61 -8.85
CA LEU A 72 -0.97 2.56 -7.75
C LEU A 72 -1.34 1.54 -6.67
N ILE A 73 -2.63 1.34 -6.41
CA ILE A 73 -3.10 0.49 -5.31
C ILE A 73 -3.22 -0.99 -5.71
N ARG A 74 -3.25 -1.29 -7.02
CA ARG A 74 -3.29 -2.67 -7.52
C ARG A 74 -1.91 -3.32 -7.53
N ARG A 75 -1.85 -4.57 -7.07
CA ARG A 75 -0.66 -5.40 -7.21
C ARG A 75 -0.33 -5.65 -8.69
N PRO A 76 0.96 -5.67 -9.06
CA PRO A 76 1.37 -6.03 -10.41
C PRO A 76 1.00 -7.48 -10.70
N SER A 77 0.34 -7.76 -11.82
CA SER A 77 -0.03 -9.13 -12.20
C SER A 77 1.16 -9.96 -12.73
N GLY A 78 2.33 -9.35 -12.87
CA GLY A 78 3.53 -9.94 -13.46
C GLY A 78 3.66 -9.72 -14.98
N ASN A 79 2.64 -9.16 -15.63
CA ASN A 79 2.68 -8.79 -17.04
C ASN A 79 3.53 -7.52 -17.24
N ALA A 80 4.58 -7.61 -18.06
CA ALA A 80 5.49 -6.50 -18.34
C ALA A 80 4.76 -5.29 -18.98
N ASP A 81 3.72 -5.56 -19.76
CA ASP A 81 2.92 -4.57 -20.49
C ASP A 81 2.14 -3.63 -19.55
N GLU A 82 1.91 -4.00 -18.28
CA GLU A 82 1.21 -3.14 -17.30
C GLU A 82 1.99 -1.89 -16.90
N GLN A 83 3.29 -1.85 -17.20
CA GLN A 83 4.14 -0.69 -16.92
C GLN A 83 4.30 0.22 -18.13
N GLU A 84 3.85 -0.22 -19.31
CA GLU A 84 3.97 0.51 -20.57
C GLU A 84 3.05 1.74 -20.55
N GLY A 85 3.54 2.88 -21.09
CA GLY A 85 2.78 4.13 -21.13
C GLY A 85 2.72 4.94 -19.83
N HIS A 86 3.17 4.42 -18.69
CA HIS A 86 3.21 5.19 -17.43
C HIS A 86 4.48 6.02 -17.29
N PRO A 87 4.41 7.24 -16.73
CA PRO A 87 5.60 8.07 -16.50
C PRO A 87 6.47 7.48 -15.38
N ASP A 88 7.78 7.76 -15.44
CA ASP A 88 8.78 7.19 -14.53
C ASP A 88 8.46 7.44 -13.05
N TRP A 89 8.04 8.67 -12.71
CA TRP A 89 7.68 9.03 -11.34
C TRP A 89 6.51 8.18 -10.81
N LEU A 90 5.55 7.79 -11.65
CA LEU A 90 4.39 7.00 -11.25
C LEU A 90 4.80 5.54 -10.99
N ARG A 91 5.66 4.98 -11.86
CA ARG A 91 6.25 3.65 -11.65
C ARG A 91 7.06 3.58 -10.36
N ARG A 92 7.87 4.60 -10.08
CA ARG A 92 8.60 4.70 -8.80
C ARG A 92 7.66 4.74 -7.60
N LEU A 93 6.56 5.49 -7.68
CA LEU A 93 5.56 5.50 -6.60
C LEU A 93 4.90 4.14 -6.39
N ARG A 94 4.67 3.34 -7.44
CA ARG A 94 4.08 1.99 -7.30
C ARG A 94 4.96 1.06 -6.46
N ALA A 95 6.28 1.20 -6.54
CA ALA A 95 7.20 0.43 -5.70
C ALA A 95 7.02 0.68 -4.18
N LEU A 96 6.34 1.77 -3.79
CA LEU A 96 5.99 2.02 -2.39
C LEU A 96 4.78 1.19 -1.91
N PHE A 97 3.95 0.70 -2.84
CA PHE A 97 2.77 -0.13 -2.59
C PHE A 97 2.99 -1.60 -2.94
N SER A 98 4.08 -1.92 -3.62
CA SER A 98 4.39 -3.28 -4.07
C SER A 98 5.82 -3.66 -3.70
N GLY A 99 5.97 -4.71 -2.89
CA GLY A 99 7.29 -5.21 -2.50
C GLY A 99 7.33 -5.78 -1.08
N ILE A 100 8.53 -5.94 -0.56
CA ILE A 100 8.76 -6.58 0.74
C ILE A 100 8.48 -5.67 1.94
N TYR A 101 8.60 -4.34 1.81
CA TYR A 101 8.36 -3.36 2.89
C TYR A 101 7.56 -2.14 2.39
N THR A 102 6.30 -2.35 2.01
CA THR A 102 5.43 -1.29 1.49
C THR A 102 5.00 -0.30 2.58
N VAL A 103 4.45 0.85 2.18
CA VAL A 103 3.90 1.84 3.12
C VAL A 103 2.70 1.28 3.91
N ASP A 104 1.92 0.39 3.29
CA ASP A 104 0.83 -0.34 3.94
C ASP A 104 1.41 -1.29 5.02
N ASN A 105 2.38 -2.13 4.64
CA ASN A 105 2.99 -3.04 5.61
C ASN A 105 3.63 -2.31 6.80
N MET A 106 4.25 -1.15 6.57
CA MET A 106 4.82 -0.37 7.66
C MET A 106 3.76 0.12 8.65
N ASP A 107 2.58 0.49 8.16
CA ASP A 107 1.49 0.98 9.01
C ASP A 107 0.85 -0.15 9.81
N PHE A 108 0.33 -1.19 9.13
CA PHE A 108 -0.42 -2.23 9.81
C PHE A 108 0.46 -3.02 10.79
N VAL A 109 1.74 -3.26 10.47
CA VAL A 109 2.64 -3.99 11.39
C VAL A 109 2.82 -3.23 12.70
N LEU A 110 2.99 -1.90 12.65
CA LEU A 110 3.09 -1.09 13.86
C LEU A 110 1.75 -1.01 14.60
N ARG A 111 0.68 -0.74 13.86
CA ARG A 111 -0.67 -0.59 14.41
C ARG A 111 -1.09 -1.86 15.13
N ASP A 112 -0.96 -3.01 14.48
CA ASP A 112 -1.44 -4.26 15.02
C ASP A 112 -0.54 -4.76 16.15
N ALA A 113 0.78 -4.59 16.04
CA ALA A 113 1.68 -4.90 17.16
C ALA A 113 1.39 -4.08 18.42
N TYR A 114 0.97 -2.82 18.24
CA TYR A 114 0.54 -1.96 19.34
C TYR A 114 -0.83 -2.40 19.89
N MET A 115 -1.84 -2.54 19.02
CA MET A 115 -3.22 -2.85 19.43
C MET A 115 -3.36 -4.23 20.06
N SER A 116 -2.57 -5.21 19.61
CA SER A 116 -2.58 -6.56 20.18
C SER A 116 -1.73 -6.69 21.45
N GLY A 117 -0.98 -5.64 21.82
CA GLY A 117 0.02 -5.71 22.89
C GLY A 117 1.21 -6.61 22.59
N TYR A 118 1.43 -7.01 21.33
CA TYR A 118 2.53 -7.89 20.94
C TYR A 118 3.89 -7.21 21.15
N ASN A 119 4.03 -5.98 20.63
CA ASN A 119 5.24 -5.19 20.81
C ASN A 119 4.97 -3.70 20.59
N THR A 120 5.06 -2.90 21.66
CA THR A 120 4.87 -1.43 21.60
C THR A 120 6.02 -0.68 20.93
N ARG A 121 7.14 -1.37 20.66
CA ARG A 121 8.31 -0.87 19.91
C ARG A 121 8.75 -1.89 18.86
N ALA A 122 7.80 -2.33 18.04
CA ALA A 122 7.99 -3.31 16.97
C ALA A 122 9.24 -3.06 16.11
N PHE A 123 9.28 -1.94 15.38
CA PHE A 123 10.45 -1.52 14.61
C PHE A 123 10.50 0.01 14.47
N ASP A 124 11.67 0.54 14.08
CA ASP A 124 11.87 1.97 13.85
C ASP A 124 11.55 2.35 12.40
N ILE A 125 10.30 2.76 12.16
CA ILE A 125 9.83 3.21 10.84
C ILE A 125 10.58 4.44 10.33
N SER A 126 10.94 5.38 11.23
CA SER A 126 11.67 6.60 10.86
C SER A 126 13.04 6.26 10.30
N ARG A 127 13.75 5.31 10.92
CA ARG A 127 15.02 4.81 10.43
C ARG A 127 14.89 4.04 9.12
N LEU A 128 13.83 3.24 8.95
CA LEU A 128 13.57 2.51 7.71
C LEU A 128 13.34 3.46 6.53
N ILE A 129 12.51 4.49 6.74
CA ILE A 129 12.27 5.55 5.75
C ILE A 129 13.56 6.31 5.45
N HIS A 130 14.32 6.70 6.48
CA HIS A 130 15.56 7.46 6.31
C HIS A 130 16.59 6.75 5.43
N TYR A 131 16.69 5.42 5.52
CA TYR A 131 17.62 4.63 4.70
C TYR A 131 17.04 4.13 3.39
N SER A 132 15.77 4.43 3.08
CA SER A 132 15.12 4.06 1.82
C SER A 132 15.31 5.16 0.78
N PHE A 133 15.70 4.79 -0.44
CA PHE A 133 15.89 5.73 -1.54
C PHE A 133 15.68 5.06 -2.90
N PHE A 134 15.51 5.86 -3.96
CA PHE A 134 15.37 5.34 -5.31
C PHE A 134 16.72 5.30 -6.04
N THR A 135 16.96 4.20 -6.74
CA THR A 135 18.05 4.00 -7.70
C THR A 135 17.48 3.77 -9.10
N GLU A 136 18.35 3.59 -10.10
CA GLU A 136 17.93 3.13 -11.42
C GLU A 136 17.22 1.77 -11.37
N SER A 137 17.61 0.90 -10.43
CA SER A 137 16.99 -0.41 -10.20
C SER A 137 15.71 -0.37 -9.36
N GLY A 138 15.22 0.82 -8.96
CA GLY A 138 14.00 0.99 -8.17
C GLY A 138 14.25 1.35 -6.71
N LEU A 139 13.28 1.04 -5.85
CA LEU A 139 13.35 1.29 -4.40
C LEU A 139 14.43 0.42 -3.77
N ALA A 140 15.41 1.06 -3.14
CA ALA A 140 16.55 0.43 -2.50
C ALA A 140 16.65 0.86 -1.04
N ILE A 141 17.44 0.10 -0.27
CA ILE A 141 17.77 0.41 1.12
C ILE A 141 19.29 0.48 1.28
N HIS A 142 19.76 1.48 2.02
CA HIS A 142 21.17 1.60 2.34
C HIS A 142 21.58 0.49 3.31
N ALA A 143 22.80 -0.07 3.18
CA ALA A 143 23.27 -1.16 4.04
C ALA A 143 23.18 -0.85 5.56
N ARG A 144 23.31 0.43 5.96
CA ARG A 144 23.13 0.89 7.36
C ARG A 144 21.70 0.75 7.90
N GLY A 145 20.71 0.61 7.02
CA GLY A 145 19.31 0.34 7.35
C GLY A 145 18.95 -1.14 7.36
N MET A 146 19.88 -2.04 7.02
CA MET A 146 19.61 -3.47 6.86
C MET A 146 19.04 -4.10 8.13
N SER A 147 19.60 -3.80 9.29
CA SER A 147 19.09 -4.33 10.57
C SER A 147 17.66 -3.90 10.86
N THR A 148 17.28 -2.68 10.48
CA THR A 148 15.91 -2.18 10.62
C THR A 148 14.95 -2.92 9.70
N LEU A 149 15.36 -3.18 8.45
CA LEU A 149 14.55 -3.96 7.51
C LEU A 149 14.37 -5.41 7.98
N ILE A 150 15.43 -6.06 8.47
CA ILE A 150 15.34 -7.42 9.02
C ILE A 150 14.37 -7.46 10.20
N ASN A 151 14.51 -6.55 11.17
CA ASN A 151 13.59 -6.49 12.32
C ASN A 151 12.13 -6.26 11.89
N PHE A 152 11.90 -5.41 10.88
CA PHE A 152 10.56 -5.22 10.31
C PHE A 152 10.01 -6.53 9.71
N ILE A 153 10.80 -7.25 8.91
CA ILE A 153 10.39 -8.54 8.31
C ILE A 153 10.08 -9.58 9.38
N GLU A 154 10.93 -9.69 10.41
CA GLU A 154 10.75 -10.62 11.54
C GLU A 154 9.49 -10.29 12.34
N THR A 155 9.27 -9.01 12.66
CA THR A 155 8.06 -8.55 13.36
C THR A 155 6.82 -8.92 12.57
N ARG A 156 6.79 -8.62 11.26
CA ARG A 156 5.67 -8.98 10.39
C ARG A 156 5.42 -10.48 10.40
N ALA A 157 6.46 -11.29 10.20
CA ALA A 157 6.34 -12.75 10.20
C ALA A 157 5.79 -13.29 11.54
N ASN A 158 6.19 -12.70 12.66
CA ASN A 158 5.68 -13.09 13.97
C ASN A 158 4.22 -12.68 14.21
N LEU A 159 3.77 -11.52 13.71
CA LEU A 159 2.35 -11.16 13.76
C LEU A 159 1.49 -12.18 12.99
N PHE A 160 1.93 -12.61 11.81
CA PHE A 160 1.25 -13.68 11.08
C PHE A 160 1.16 -14.98 11.86
N ARG A 161 2.27 -15.42 12.48
CA ARG A 161 2.29 -16.67 13.25
C ARG A 161 1.45 -16.61 14.51
N SER A 162 1.50 -15.49 15.24
CA SER A 162 0.92 -15.39 16.58
C SER A 162 -0.52 -14.86 16.58
N ILE A 163 -0.89 -14.06 15.59
CA ILE A 163 -2.16 -13.32 15.58
C ILE A 163 -2.99 -13.73 14.36
N TYR A 164 -2.54 -13.40 13.14
CA TYR A 164 -3.39 -13.58 11.95
C TYR A 164 -3.69 -15.06 11.64
N PHE A 165 -2.78 -15.97 11.98
CA PHE A 165 -2.96 -17.42 11.81
C PHE A 165 -3.30 -18.15 13.12
N HIS A 166 -3.75 -17.43 14.15
CA HIS A 166 -4.21 -18.08 15.36
C HIS A 166 -5.45 -18.93 15.07
N ARG A 167 -5.49 -20.16 15.61
CA ARG A 167 -6.51 -21.19 15.33
C ARG A 167 -7.96 -20.82 15.65
N THR A 168 -8.18 -19.72 16.37
CA THR A 168 -9.52 -19.23 16.76
C THR A 168 -9.93 -17.99 15.98
N VAL A 169 -9.01 -17.44 15.17
CA VAL A 169 -9.25 -16.32 14.24
C VAL A 169 -9.54 -16.87 12.84
N ARG A 170 -8.88 -17.98 12.48
CA ARG A 170 -9.23 -18.81 11.31
C ARG A 170 -10.28 -19.86 11.64
#